data_AF-A0A3B1BPN1-F1
#
_entry.id   AF-A0A3B1BPN1-F1
#
_cell.length_a   1.000
_cell.length_b   1.000
_cell.length_c   1.000
_cell.angle_alpha   90.00
_cell.angle_beta   90.00
_cell.angle_gamma   90.00
#
_symmetry.space_group_name_H-M   'P 1'
#
loop_
_entity.id
_entity.type
_entity.pdbx_description
1 polymer ?
#
loop_
_entity_poly.entity_id
_entity_poly.type
_entity_poly.pdbx_seq_one_letter_code
_entity_poly.pdbx_strand_id
1 'polypeptide(L)'
;MADKIKLLIALLLVVAGLVGFYYYAEQALLYRVLALLGVFGLAAAVAFNSQPGMDTWNYGRSAIIEVRKAVWPTRQETMQTTLVVMAMVVVMGLILWVFDSFLLWAVKLITGQGG
;
A
#
# COMPACT_ATOMS: atom_id res chain seq x y z
N MET A 1 15.21 -8.33 23.87
CA MET A 1 16.27 -9.02 23.08
C MET A 1 15.83 -10.40 22.62
N ALA A 2 15.13 -11.17 23.47
CA ALA A 2 14.60 -12.49 23.12
C ALA A 2 13.72 -12.50 21.84
N ASP A 3 12.93 -11.45 21.58
CA ASP A 3 12.07 -11.39 20.38
C ASP A 3 12.84 -11.21 19.08
N LYS A 4 13.94 -10.45 19.11
CA LYS A 4 14.86 -10.35 17.96
C LYS A 4 15.49 -11.71 17.65
N ILE A 5 15.79 -12.49 18.69
CA ILE A 5 16.33 -13.85 18.55
C ILE A 5 15.26 -14.79 17.96
N LYS A 6 14.02 -14.76 18.45
CA LYS A 6 12.91 -15.56 17.88
C LYS A 6 12.66 -15.23 16.41
N LEU A 7 12.67 -13.95 16.04
CA LEU A 7 12.50 -13.53 14.64
C LEU A 7 13.69 -13.94 13.77
N LEU A 8 14.91 -13.85 14.29
CA LEU A 8 16.11 -14.33 13.58
C LEU A 8 16.06 -15.85 13.38
N ILE A 9 15.58 -16.61 14.38
CA ILE A 9 15.34 -18.06 14.25
C ILE A 9 14.25 -18.35 13.20
N ALA A 10 13.15 -17.60 13.20
CA ALA A 10 12.10 -17.76 12.19
C ALA A 10 12.63 -17.49 10.77
N LEU A 11 13.46 -16.46 10.60
CA LEU A 11 14.14 -16.16 9.34
C LEU A 11 15.05 -17.31 8.90
N LEU A 12 15.88 -17.82 9.82
CA LEU A 12 16.77 -18.96 9.55
C LEU A 12 15.99 -20.22 9.17
N LEU A 13 14.84 -20.49 9.80
CA LEU A 13 13.97 -21.60 9.46
C LEU A 13 13.42 -21.48 8.03
N VAL A 14 12.97 -20.28 7.63
CA VAL A 14 12.49 -20.03 6.27
C VAL A 14 13.62 -20.25 5.25
N VAL A 15 14.81 -19.70 5.51
CA VAL A 15 15.97 -19.88 4.63
C VAL A 15 16.37 -21.36 4.54
N ALA A 16 16.41 -22.07 5.67
CA ALA A 16 16.70 -23.50 5.69
C ALA A 16 15.64 -24.32 4.93
N GLY A 17 14.35 -23.95 5.05
CA GLY A 17 13.27 -24.56 4.28
C GLY A 17 13.41 -24.34 2.77
N LEU A 18 13.80 -23.13 2.36
CA LEU A 18 14.05 -22.80 0.95
C LEU A 18 15.25 -23.58 0.39
N VAL A 19 16.37 -23.58 1.11
CA VAL A 19 17.58 -24.30 0.72
C VAL A 19 17.32 -25.80 0.68
N GLY A 20 16.62 -26.35 1.68
CA GLY A 20 16.19 -27.75 1.69
C GLY A 20 15.31 -28.09 0.49
N PHE A 21 14.37 -27.21 0.12
CA PHE A 21 13.53 -27.40 -1.05
C PHE A 21 14.34 -27.50 -2.34
N TYR A 22 15.37 -26.67 -2.53
CA TYR A 22 16.25 -26.74 -3.71
C TYR A 22 17.25 -27.89 -3.65
N TYR A 23 17.76 -28.24 -2.48
CA TYR A 23 18.73 -29.33 -2.32
C TYR A 23 18.11 -30.70 -2.61
N TYR A 24 16.88 -30.95 -2.13
CA TYR A 24 16.15 -32.19 -2.40
C TYR A 24 15.43 -32.17 -3.76
N ALA A 25 16.02 -31.54 -4.78
CA ALA A 25 15.42 -31.42 -6.10
C ALA A 25 15.11 -32.76 -6.79
N GLU A 26 15.87 -33.81 -6.45
CA GLU A 26 15.74 -35.16 -7.00
C GLU A 26 14.59 -35.98 -6.37
N GLN A 27 14.01 -35.54 -5.24
CA GLN A 27 12.85 -36.20 -4.63
C GLN A 27 11.53 -35.78 -5.29
N ALA A 28 10.51 -36.65 -5.15
CA ALA A 28 9.17 -36.36 -5.62
C ALA A 28 8.63 -35.04 -5.03
N LEU A 29 8.01 -34.23 -5.90
CA LEU A 29 7.54 -32.88 -5.61
C LEU A 29 6.62 -32.83 -4.37
N LEU A 30 5.80 -33.85 -4.16
CA LEU A 30 4.88 -33.94 -3.02
C LEU A 30 5.61 -33.84 -1.67
N TYR A 31 6.69 -34.59 -1.48
CA TYR A 31 7.44 -34.59 -0.22
C TYR A 31 8.15 -33.25 0.01
N ARG A 32 8.67 -32.62 -1.05
CA ARG A 32 9.32 -31.30 -0.97
C ARG A 32 8.33 -30.23 -0.55
N VAL A 33 7.14 -30.21 -1.14
CA VAL A 33 6.10 -29.23 -0.81
C VAL A 33 5.59 -29.44 0.62
N LEU A 34 5.35 -30.69 1.05
CA LEU A 34 4.93 -30.98 2.42
C LEU A 34 5.99 -30.59 3.45
N ALA A 35 7.27 -30.89 3.19
CA ALA A 35 8.38 -30.47 4.05
C ALA A 35 8.50 -28.94 4.12
N LEU A 36 8.38 -28.25 2.97
CA LEU A 36 8.42 -26.79 2.90
C LEU A 36 7.26 -26.16 3.70
N LEU A 37 6.04 -26.66 3.52
CA LEU A 37 4.86 -26.21 4.28
C LEU A 37 5.02 -26.46 5.78
N GLY A 38 5.59 -27.60 6.17
CA GLY A 38 5.90 -27.90 7.58
C GLY A 38 6.89 -26.91 8.18
N VAL A 39 8.00 -26.63 7.50
CA VAL A 39 9.03 -25.69 7.96
C VAL A 39 8.48 -24.25 8.00
N PHE A 40 7.71 -23.84 6.99
CA PHE A 40 7.03 -22.54 6.99
C PHE A 40 6.01 -22.43 8.13
N GLY A 41 5.26 -23.49 8.42
CA GLY A 41 4.33 -23.54 9.54
C GLY A 41 5.03 -23.36 10.89
N LEU A 42 6.17 -24.02 11.09
CA LEU A 42 7.00 -23.86 12.29
C LEU A 42 7.57 -22.44 12.39
N ALA A 43 8.08 -21.89 11.29
CA ALA A 43 8.59 -20.53 11.25
C ALA A 43 7.49 -19.50 11.58
N ALA A 44 6.29 -19.69 11.04
CA ALA A 44 5.13 -18.87 11.36
C ALA A 44 4.73 -18.99 12.84
N ALA A 45 4.71 -20.20 13.41
CA ALA A 45 4.42 -20.40 14.83
C ALA A 45 5.44 -19.69 15.74
N VAL A 46 6.72 -19.73 15.40
CA VAL A 46 7.78 -19.00 16.11
C VAL A 46 7.62 -17.49 15.97
N ALA A 47 7.25 -17.01 14.77
CA ALA A 47 7.01 -15.59 14.51
C ALA A 47 5.78 -15.06 15.27
N PHE A 48 4.67 -15.80 15.31
CA PHE A 48 3.47 -15.42 16.06
C PHE A 48 3.67 -15.44 17.58
N ASN A 49 4.56 -16.30 18.10
CA ASN A 49 4.95 -16.32 19.52
C ASN A 49 5.98 -15.23 19.92
N SER A 50 6.35 -14.36 18.99
CA SER A 50 7.19 -13.18 19.28
C SER A 50 6.31 -11.98 19.63
N GLN A 51 6.79 -11.11 20.53
CA GLN A 51 6.10 -9.88 20.94
C GLN A 51 5.62 -9.02 19.74
N PRO A 52 6.46 -8.73 18.70
CA PRO A 52 5.99 -7.99 17.53
C PRO A 52 4.96 -8.74 16.68
N GLY A 53 4.96 -10.08 16.68
CA GLY A 53 3.92 -10.88 16.01
C GLY A 53 2.56 -10.73 16.68
N MET A 54 2.52 -10.79 18.01
CA MET A 54 1.32 -10.56 18.81
C MET A 54 0.82 -9.11 18.70
N ASP A 55 1.74 -8.14 18.71
CA ASP A 55 1.40 -6.72 18.56
C ASP A 55 0.79 -6.43 17.19
N THR A 56 1.32 -7.03 16.12
CA THR A 56 0.76 -6.90 14.76
C THR A 56 -0.65 -7.49 14.68
N TRP A 57 -0.87 -8.63 15.33
CA TRP A 57 -2.19 -9.25 15.41
C TRP A 57 -3.20 -8.37 16.15
N ASN A 58 -2.80 -7.85 17.31
CA ASN A 58 -3.60 -6.93 18.11
C ASN A 58 -3.86 -5.60 17.38
N TYR A 59 -2.88 -5.12 16.62
CA TYR A 59 -3.01 -3.94 15.77
C TYR A 59 -4.05 -4.17 14.67
N GLY A 60 -4.00 -5.31 13.96
CA GLY A 60 -5.00 -5.64 12.95
C GLY A 60 -6.42 -5.71 13.52
N ARG A 61 -6.58 -6.32 14.70
CA ARG A 61 -7.88 -6.36 15.40
C ARG A 61 -8.36 -4.96 15.79
N SER A 62 -7.47 -4.13 16.30
CA SER A 62 -7.76 -2.73 16.67
C SER A 62 -8.09 -1.87 15.45
N ALA A 63 -7.41 -2.08 14.32
CA ALA A 63 -7.66 -1.38 13.06
C ALA A 63 -9.07 -1.67 12.52
N ILE A 64 -9.55 -2.92 12.61
CA ILE A 64 -10.92 -3.27 12.22
C ILE A 64 -11.94 -2.56 13.12
N ILE A 65 -11.66 -2.46 14.42
CA ILE A 65 -12.51 -1.73 15.36
C ILE A 65 -12.56 -0.24 15.00
N GLU A 66 -11.43 0.35 14.62
CA GLU A 66 -11.36 1.76 14.23
C GLU A 66 -12.07 2.04 12.90
N VAL A 67 -11.92 1.15 11.92
CA VAL A 67 -12.67 1.22 10.64
C VAL A 67 -14.17 1.16 10.88
N ARG A 68 -14.63 0.40 11.89
CA ARG A 68 -16.06 0.39 12.27
C ARG A 68 -16.53 1.69 12.92
N LYS A 69 -15.62 2.46 13.53
CA LYS A 69 -15.91 3.81 14.04
C LYS A 69 -15.85 4.88 12.95
N ALA A 70 -15.26 4.57 11.80
CA ALA A 70 -15.24 5.48 10.67
C ALA A 70 -16.68 5.72 10.19
N VAL A 71 -17.17 6.93 10.44
CA VAL A 71 -18.45 7.38 9.91
C VAL A 71 -18.25 7.60 8.42
N TRP A 72 -18.81 6.70 7.61
CA TRP A 72 -18.78 6.87 6.17
C TRP A 72 -19.62 8.08 5.78
N PRO A 73 -19.10 8.96 4.92
CA PRO A 73 -19.78 10.19 4.54
C PRO A 73 -21.12 9.87 3.88
N THR A 74 -22.11 10.73 4.14
CA THR A 74 -23.40 10.60 3.46
C THR A 74 -23.27 10.98 1.98
N ARG A 75 -24.23 10.54 1.15
CA ARG A 75 -24.26 10.95 -0.27
C ARG A 75 -24.31 12.47 -0.43
N GLN A 76 -24.93 13.19 0.50
CA GLN A 76 -25.02 14.65 0.49
C GLN A 76 -23.66 15.30 0.73
N GLU A 77 -22.93 14.87 1.77
CA GLU A 77 -21.58 15.39 2.07
C GLU A 77 -20.61 15.13 0.91
N THR A 78 -20.65 13.92 0.34
CA THR A 78 -19.81 13.55 -0.81
C THR A 78 -20.08 14.45 -2.02
N MET A 79 -21.36 14.69 -2.32
CA MET A 79 -21.75 15.57 -3.42
C MET A 79 -21.38 17.02 -3.16
N GLN A 80 -21.53 17.51 -1.93
CA GLN A 80 -21.16 18.88 -1.56
C GLN A 80 -19.65 19.09 -1.72
N THR A 81 -18.82 18.18 -1.20
CA THR A 81 -17.36 18.28 -1.36
C THR A 81 -16.95 18.20 -2.83
N THR A 82 -17.57 17.30 -3.61
CA THR A 82 -17.29 17.19 -5.05
C THR A 82 -17.66 18.47 -5.81
N LEU A 83 -18.82 19.07 -5.51
CA LEU A 83 -19.26 20.33 -6.13
C LEU A 83 -18.34 21.49 -5.76
N VAL A 84 -17.88 21.57 -4.51
CA VAL A 84 -16.91 22.58 -4.07
C VAL A 84 -15.59 22.45 -4.84
N VAL A 85 -15.06 21.23 -4.95
CA VAL A 85 -13.84 20.96 -5.73
C VAL A 85 -14.05 21.31 -7.21
N MET A 86 -15.18 20.93 -7.79
CA MET A 86 -15.52 21.23 -9.18
C MET A 86 -15.61 22.75 -9.43
N ALA A 87 -16.24 23.50 -8.53
CA ALA A 87 -16.28 24.96 -8.61
C ALA A 87 -14.87 25.57 -8.54
N MET A 88 -14.01 25.09 -7.63
CA MET A 88 -12.63 25.55 -7.52
C MET A 88 -11.83 25.30 -8.82
N VAL A 89 -11.98 24.12 -9.42
CA VAL A 89 -11.32 23.75 -10.69
C VAL A 89 -11.80 24.64 -11.84
N VAL A 90 -13.10 24.92 -11.94
CA VAL A 90 -13.67 25.81 -12.96
C VAL A 90 -13.13 27.23 -12.81
N VAL A 91 -13.06 27.75 -11.59
CA VAL A 91 -12.50 29.09 -11.32
C VAL A 91 -11.03 29.15 -11.71
N MET A 92 -10.22 28.17 -11.32
CA MET A 92 -8.81 28.11 -11.72
C MET A 92 -8.64 27.99 -13.24
N GLY A 93 -9.45 27.16 -13.89
CA GLY A 93 -9.43 27.00 -15.34
C GLY A 93 -9.79 28.30 -16.08
N LEU A 94 -10.77 29.06 -15.59
CA LEU A 94 -11.13 30.37 -16.14
C LEU A 94 -10.00 31.38 -15.98
N ILE A 95 -9.36 31.43 -14.81
CA ILE A 95 -8.23 32.33 -14.55
C ILE A 95 -7.10 32.01 -15.53
N LEU A 96 -6.67 30.75 -15.61
CA LEU A 96 -5.62 30.33 -16.53
C LEU A 96 -5.97 30.66 -17.98
N TRP A 97 -7.21 30.37 -18.40
CA TRP A 97 -7.67 30.68 -19.75
C TRP A 97 -7.58 32.18 -20.11
N VAL A 98 -7.90 33.07 -19.16
CA VAL A 98 -7.74 34.52 -19.34
C VAL A 98 -6.27 34.91 -19.49
N PHE A 99 -5.41 34.38 -18.62
CA PHE A 99 -3.97 34.65 -18.68
C PHE A 99 -3.36 34.13 -19.99
N ASP A 100 -3.69 32.91 -20.39
CA ASP A 100 -3.21 32.30 -21.64
C ASP A 100 -3.67 33.12 -22.85
N SER A 101 -4.93 33.53 -22.89
CA SER A 101 -5.47 34.37 -23.97
C SER A 101 -4.78 35.73 -24.03
N PHE A 102 -4.54 36.36 -22.88
CA PHE A 102 -3.84 37.63 -22.77
C PHE A 102 -2.38 37.52 -23.23
N LEU A 103 -1.67 36.48 -22.80
CA LEU A 103 -0.30 36.21 -23.22
C LEU A 103 -0.22 35.93 -24.72
N LEU A 104 -1.14 35.12 -25.27
CA LEU A 104 -1.21 34.84 -26.70
C LEU A 104 -1.45 36.11 -27.52
N TRP A 105 -2.34 37.00 -27.06
CA TRP A 105 -2.58 38.30 -27.69
C TRP A 105 -1.31 39.16 -27.68
N ALA A 106 -0.64 39.28 -26.53
CA ALA A 106 0.58 40.06 -26.39
C ALA A 106 1.71 39.53 -27.29
N VAL A 107 1.90 38.21 -27.35
CA VAL A 107 2.90 37.56 -28.21
C VAL A 107 2.60 37.79 -29.70
N LYS A 108 1.33 37.68 -30.13
CA LYS A 108 0.94 37.97 -31.52
C LYS A 108 1.24 39.41 -31.91
N LEU A 109 1.01 40.34 -30.99
CA LEU A 109 1.25 41.78 -31.21
C LEU A 109 2.74 42.10 -31.34
N ILE A 110 3.60 41.44 -30.55
CA ILE A 110 5.06 41.60 -30.61
C ILE A 110 5.66 40.90 -31.84
N THR A 111 5.13 39.73 -32.21
CA THR A 111 5.68 38.90 -33.31
C THR A 111 5.15 39.31 -34.70
N GLY A 112 4.23 40.29 -34.77
CA GLY A 112 3.68 40.78 -36.03
C GLY A 112 2.78 39.77 -36.77
N GLN A 113 2.37 38.68 -36.12
CA GLN A 113 1.47 37.65 -36.67
C GLN A 113 -0.02 38.00 -36.48
N GLY A 114 -0.33 39.22 -36.05
CA GLY A 114 -1.71 39.70 -35.84
C GLY A 114 -2.27 40.42 -37.07
N GLY A 115 -2.68 39.64 -38.07
CA GLY A 115 -3.52 40.01 -39.21
C GLY A 115 -4.36 38.81 -39.60
#